data_AF-A0A943TPX0-F1
#
_entry.id   AF-A0A943TPX0-F1
#
_cell.length_a   1.000
_cell.length_b   1.000
_cell.length_c   1.000
_cell.angle_alpha   90.00
_cell.angle_beta   90.00
_cell.angle_gamma   90.00
#
_symmetry.space_group_name_H-M   'P 1'
#
loop_
_entity.id
_entity.type
_entity.pdbx_description
1 polymer ?
#
loop_
_entity_poly.entity_id
_entity_poly.type
_entity_poly.pdbx_seq_one_letter_code
_entity_poly.pdbx_strand_id
1 'polypeptide(L)'
;MIILNEKEFAEECIMFHRFYGKNPSQTLWILAKYYRECEGMTTKNIERALQNFLRSSLVQYKYSEQIWNDRIEKIVKKAKNAKLYQIDGVSITNDEMGIIQSLNSKVLERLAFTLLCLAKLGNKKYETNNGWVNLDSKEIFKMAHISCKTDERYKKISILGEKGLLEFPKSADNLSMRVTFINDNSEKILYISDFRELGLEYLKYLGGNYVRCKECGKLVKGNKNGTRKFCNDCAGYTPIRKKVVTCMDCGKEFAVSSKDNKTKRCQECKEKTKLSNNRE
;
A
#
# COMPACT_ATOMS: atom_id res chain seq x y z
N MET A 1 -2.42 7.07 -2.25
CA MET A 1 -1.94 6.38 -1.03
C MET A 1 -2.72 6.95 0.14
N ILE A 2 -3.18 6.11 1.06
CA ILE A 2 -3.78 6.59 2.30
C ILE A 2 -2.65 6.94 3.26
N ILE A 3 -2.66 8.17 3.76
CA ILE A 3 -1.72 8.69 4.75
C ILE A 3 -2.55 9.01 5.99
N LEU A 4 -2.18 8.38 7.11
CA LEU A 4 -2.87 8.51 8.39
C LEU A 4 -2.24 9.62 9.23
N ASN A 5 -0.91 9.58 9.38
CA ASN A 5 -0.12 10.61 10.02
C ASN A 5 0.61 11.44 8.94
N GLU A 6 0.03 12.61 8.64
CA GLU A 6 0.58 13.54 7.65
C GLU A 6 1.81 14.29 8.16
N LYS A 7 1.95 14.43 9.49
CA LYS A 7 3.14 15.06 10.10
C LYS A 7 4.36 14.17 9.92
N GLU A 8 4.30 12.92 10.38
CA GLU A 8 5.39 11.95 10.19
C GLU A 8 5.74 11.78 8.72
N PHE A 9 4.71 11.70 7.86
CA PHE A 9 4.91 11.63 6.42
C PHE A 9 5.68 12.85 5.87
N ALA A 10 5.34 14.07 6.32
CA ALA A 10 6.04 15.29 5.92
C ALA A 10 7.50 15.29 6.38
N GLU A 11 7.73 14.93 7.65
CA GLU A 11 9.07 14.84 8.26
C GLU A 11 9.95 13.84 7.50
N GLU A 12 9.44 12.66 7.16
CA GLU A 12 10.15 11.68 6.33
C GLU A 12 10.46 12.21 4.93
N CYS A 13 9.51 12.88 4.28
CA CYS A 13 9.74 13.48 2.96
C CYS A 13 10.89 14.49 3.01
N ILE A 14 10.87 15.38 4.01
CA ILE A 14 11.88 16.44 4.20
C ILE A 14 13.23 15.81 4.54
N MET A 15 13.28 14.89 5.50
CA MET A 15 14.51 14.24 5.94
C MET A 15 15.22 13.54 4.77
N PHE A 16 14.49 12.73 4.01
CA PHE A 16 15.05 11.93 2.92
C PHE A 16 15.06 12.64 1.56
N HIS A 17 14.59 13.89 1.49
CA HIS A 17 14.50 14.70 0.27
C HIS A 17 13.88 13.93 -0.92
N ARG A 18 12.82 13.15 -0.67
CA ARG A 18 12.21 12.27 -1.68
C ARG A 18 10.70 12.27 -1.62
N PHE A 19 10.09 11.99 -2.76
CA PHE A 19 8.67 11.71 -2.87
C PHE A 19 8.36 10.27 -2.51
N TYR A 20 7.25 10.06 -1.78
CA TYR A 20 6.69 8.74 -1.53
C TYR A 20 5.39 8.56 -2.29
N GLY A 21 5.31 7.48 -3.07
CA GLY A 21 4.19 7.20 -3.95
C GLY A 21 4.28 7.92 -5.30
N LYS A 22 3.20 7.83 -6.08
CA LYS A 22 3.19 8.26 -7.49
C LYS A 22 2.66 9.68 -7.73
N ASN A 23 2.16 10.36 -6.69
CA ASN A 23 1.48 11.65 -6.83
C ASN A 23 2.24 12.77 -6.08
N PRO A 24 3.12 13.52 -6.77
CA PRO A 24 3.86 14.62 -6.16
C PRO A 24 2.94 15.69 -5.58
N SER A 25 1.79 15.97 -6.21
CA SER A 25 0.84 16.98 -5.72
C SER A 25 0.27 16.65 -4.34
N GLN A 26 0.03 15.37 -4.04
CA GLN A 26 -0.40 14.93 -2.70
C GLN A 26 0.70 15.21 -1.66
N THR A 27 1.96 14.92 -2.00
CA THR A 27 3.10 15.17 -1.12
C THR A 27 3.28 16.66 -0.86
N LEU A 28 3.28 17.48 -1.92
CA LEU A 28 3.39 18.94 -1.82
C LEU A 28 2.26 19.55 -0.99
N TRP A 29 1.04 19.02 -1.11
CA TRP A 29 -0.09 19.48 -0.29
C TRP A 29 0.12 19.18 1.20
N ILE A 30 0.62 18.00 1.54
CA ILE A 30 0.93 17.65 2.94
C ILE A 30 2.08 18.51 3.47
N LEU A 31 3.16 18.69 2.69
CA LEU A 31 4.27 19.58 3.06
C LEU A 31 3.79 21.02 3.26
N ALA A 32 2.89 21.53 2.42
CA ALA A 32 2.31 22.86 2.57
C ALA A 32 1.55 23.03 3.90
N LYS A 33 0.79 21.99 4.31
CA LYS A 33 0.10 21.98 5.61
C LYS A 33 1.08 21.91 6.77
N TYR A 34 2.10 21.06 6.66
CA TYR A 34 3.16 20.92 7.68
C TYR A 34 3.91 22.23 7.89
N TYR A 35 4.44 22.86 6.83
CA TYR A 35 5.14 24.14 6.95
C TYR A 35 4.26 25.26 7.51
N ARG A 36 2.94 25.20 7.25
CA ARG A 36 1.99 26.16 7.81
C ARG A 36 1.75 25.94 9.31
N GLU A 37 1.35 24.73 9.69
CA GLU A 37 0.86 24.44 11.05
C GLU A 37 1.99 24.15 12.04
N CYS A 38 3.04 23.44 11.60
CA CYS A 38 4.14 23.04 12.48
C CYS A 38 5.27 24.07 12.50
N GLU A 39 5.54 24.74 11.37
CA GLU A 39 6.65 25.71 11.26
C GLU A 39 6.20 27.18 11.20
N GLY A 40 4.89 27.45 11.17
CA GLY A 40 4.35 28.81 11.18
C GLY A 40 4.72 29.66 9.95
N MET A 41 5.11 29.04 8.85
CA MET A 41 5.63 29.75 7.67
C MET A 41 4.56 30.59 6.96
N THR A 42 4.95 31.74 6.41
CA THR A 42 4.10 32.56 5.53
C THR A 42 3.90 31.88 4.17
N THR A 43 2.83 32.24 3.44
CA THR A 43 2.53 31.70 2.09
C THR A 43 3.75 31.74 1.17
N LYS A 44 4.43 32.89 1.09
CA LYS A 44 5.62 33.08 0.25
C LYS A 44 6.79 32.18 0.65
N ASN A 45 6.97 31.95 1.95
CA ASN A 45 8.03 31.06 2.45
C ASN A 45 7.70 29.59 2.16
N ILE A 46 6.42 29.20 2.27
CA ILE A 46 5.98 27.85 1.91
C ILE A 46 6.18 27.59 0.41
N GLU A 47 5.80 28.53 -0.45
CA GLU A 47 6.02 28.41 -1.90
C GLU A 47 7.49 28.18 -2.23
N ARG A 48 8.38 28.99 -1.63
CA ARG A 48 9.83 28.84 -1.78
C ARG A 48 10.34 27.50 -1.26
N ALA A 49 9.87 27.06 -0.10
CA ALA A 49 10.25 25.77 0.49
C ALA A 49 9.85 24.60 -0.41
N LEU A 50 8.63 24.63 -0.98
CA LEU A 50 8.16 23.60 -1.91
C LEU A 50 8.91 23.61 -3.24
N GLN A 51 9.25 24.79 -3.78
CA GLN A 51 10.10 24.92 -4.96
C GLN A 51 11.49 24.34 -4.73
N ASN A 52 12.11 24.66 -3.59
CA ASN A 52 13.42 24.10 -3.21
C ASN A 52 13.35 22.58 -3.03
N PHE A 53 12.31 22.08 -2.36
CA PHE A 53 12.07 20.65 -2.21
C PHE A 53 11.98 19.98 -3.59
N LEU A 54 11.17 20.50 -4.51
CA LEU A 54 11.04 19.96 -5.88
C LEU A 54 12.35 19.97 -6.65
N ARG A 55 13.11 21.08 -6.61
CA ARG A 55 14.41 21.18 -7.27
C ARG A 55 15.40 20.13 -6.78
N SER A 56 15.37 19.81 -5.48
CA SER A 56 16.25 18.80 -4.88
C SER A 56 15.81 17.35 -5.14
N SER A 57 14.52 17.10 -5.35
CA SER A 57 13.93 15.75 -5.36
C SER A 57 13.48 15.25 -6.73
N LEU A 58 13.32 16.12 -7.74
CA LEU A 58 12.86 15.74 -9.08
C LEU A 58 13.71 16.35 -10.19
N VAL A 59 14.52 15.52 -10.85
CA VAL A 59 15.29 15.92 -12.06
C VAL A 59 14.35 16.49 -13.14
N GLN A 60 13.17 15.89 -13.31
CA GLN A 60 12.16 16.31 -14.29
C GLN A 60 11.52 17.68 -14.01
N TYR A 61 11.62 18.20 -12.78
CA TYR A 61 11.12 19.53 -12.43
C TYR A 61 11.81 20.61 -13.25
N LYS A 62 13.11 20.44 -13.55
CA LYS A 62 13.92 21.40 -14.33
C LYS A 62 13.33 21.69 -15.71
N TYR A 63 12.61 20.73 -16.30
CA TYR A 63 12.01 20.87 -17.63
C TYR A 63 10.56 21.38 -17.60
N SER A 64 9.98 21.62 -16.42
CA SER A 64 8.56 21.99 -16.26
C SER A 64 8.30 22.98 -15.11
N GLU A 65 9.30 23.80 -14.78
CA GLU A 65 9.31 24.68 -13.61
C GLU A 65 8.06 25.58 -13.51
N GLN A 66 7.67 26.22 -14.62
CA GLN A 66 6.51 27.12 -14.65
C GLN A 66 5.20 26.39 -14.32
N ILE A 67 4.98 25.20 -14.90
CA ILE A 67 3.78 24.36 -14.63
C ILE A 67 3.70 23.99 -13.15
N TRP A 68 4.85 23.72 -12.52
CA TRP A 68 4.88 23.40 -11.10
C TRP A 68 4.69 24.61 -10.21
N ASN A 69 5.20 25.79 -10.59
CA ASN A 69 4.97 27.02 -9.83
C ASN A 69 3.47 27.34 -9.74
N ASP A 70 2.75 27.31 -10.85
CA ASP A 70 1.29 27.50 -10.87
C ASP A 70 0.56 26.47 -9.99
N ARG A 71 1.05 25.23 -9.97
CA ARG A 71 0.50 24.16 -9.11
C ARG A 71 0.80 24.41 -7.64
N ILE A 72 2.01 24.85 -7.30
CA ILE A 72 2.42 25.16 -5.93
C ILE A 72 1.56 26.29 -5.38
N GLU A 73 1.38 27.39 -6.12
CA GLU A 73 0.54 28.51 -5.69
C GLU A 73 -0.89 28.04 -5.36
N LYS A 74 -1.48 27.21 -6.24
CA LYS A 74 -2.81 26.62 -6.02
C LYS A 74 -2.83 25.71 -4.78
N ILE A 75 -1.78 24.93 -4.55
CA ILE A 75 -1.66 24.04 -3.40
C ILE A 75 -1.55 24.86 -2.11
N VAL A 76 -0.66 25.85 -2.05
CA VAL A 76 -0.44 26.68 -0.85
C VAL A 76 -1.70 27.49 -0.51
N LYS A 77 -2.39 28.01 -1.52
CA LYS A 77 -3.68 28.69 -1.33
C LYS A 77 -4.73 27.76 -0.71
N LYS A 78 -4.84 26.52 -1.20
CA LYS A 78 -5.75 25.51 -0.63
C LYS A 78 -5.36 25.08 0.78
N ALA A 79 -4.05 24.96 1.04
CA ALA A 79 -3.54 24.55 2.34
C ALA A 79 -3.85 25.54 3.47
N LYS A 80 -4.11 26.81 3.15
CA LYS A 80 -4.44 27.86 4.14
C LYS A 80 -5.57 27.48 5.10
N ASN A 81 -6.57 26.74 4.62
CA ASN A 81 -7.75 26.34 5.40
C ASN A 81 -7.77 24.83 5.70
N ALA A 82 -6.70 24.11 5.40
CA ALA A 82 -6.66 22.66 5.50
C ALA A 82 -5.90 22.24 6.75
N LYS A 83 -6.48 21.31 7.52
CA LYS A 83 -5.87 20.79 8.75
C LYS A 83 -4.81 19.73 8.45
N LEU A 84 -3.71 19.71 9.21
CA LEU A 84 -2.76 18.59 9.22
C LEU A 84 -3.30 17.48 10.13
N TYR A 85 -3.39 16.25 9.61
CA TYR A 85 -3.94 15.12 10.34
C TYR A 85 -2.86 14.22 10.92
N GLN A 86 -3.03 13.87 12.19
CA GLN A 86 -2.21 12.88 12.91
C GLN A 86 -3.15 11.82 13.46
N ILE A 87 -3.37 10.77 12.69
CA ILE A 87 -4.27 9.67 13.03
C ILE A 87 -3.44 8.41 13.13
N ASP A 88 -3.51 7.73 14.28
CA ASP A 88 -2.77 6.47 14.49
C ASP A 88 -3.49 5.27 13.84
N GLY A 89 -4.82 5.34 13.73
CA GLY A 89 -5.63 4.25 13.23
C GLY A 89 -7.10 4.36 13.59
N VAL A 90 -7.85 3.29 13.27
CA VAL A 90 -9.29 3.14 13.56
C VAL A 90 -9.53 1.86 14.34
N SER A 91 -10.47 1.91 15.28
CA SER A 91 -10.95 0.72 16.01
C SER A 91 -12.22 0.18 15.38
N ILE A 92 -12.34 -1.14 15.31
CA ILE A 92 -13.53 -1.87 14.88
C ILE A 92 -14.16 -2.50 16.11
N THR A 93 -15.47 -2.33 16.26
CA THR A 93 -16.21 -2.85 17.40
C THR A 93 -16.77 -4.23 17.15
N ASN A 94 -17.18 -4.91 18.22
CA ASN A 94 -17.77 -6.24 18.15
C ASN A 94 -19.07 -6.25 17.34
N ASP A 95 -19.94 -5.24 17.52
CA ASP A 95 -21.21 -5.17 16.79
C ASP A 95 -20.98 -4.96 15.29
N GLU A 96 -20.06 -4.05 14.94
CA GLU A 96 -19.67 -3.82 13.55
C GLU A 96 -19.14 -5.09 12.89
N MET A 97 -18.31 -5.84 13.61
CA MET A 97 -17.78 -7.11 13.13
C MET A 97 -18.87 -8.18 12.99
N GLY A 98 -19.81 -8.24 13.93
CA GLY A 98 -20.96 -9.13 13.87
C GLY A 98 -21.82 -8.88 12.61
N ILE A 99 -22.08 -7.61 12.29
CA ILE A 99 -22.78 -7.22 11.06
C ILE A 99 -22.00 -7.68 9.83
N ILE A 100 -20.69 -7.44 9.79
CA ILE A 100 -19.84 -7.87 8.67
C ILE A 100 -19.92 -9.40 8.50
N GLN A 101 -19.72 -10.16 9.58
CA GLN A 101 -19.72 -11.63 9.52
C GLN A 101 -21.09 -12.23 9.16
N SER A 102 -22.19 -11.53 9.47
CA SER A 102 -23.54 -11.97 9.09
C SER A 102 -23.77 -12.00 7.57
N LEU A 103 -22.90 -11.38 6.77
CA LEU A 103 -22.95 -11.43 5.30
C LEU A 103 -22.72 -12.84 4.75
N ASN A 104 -22.11 -13.75 5.52
CA ASN A 104 -21.85 -15.15 5.14
C ASN A 104 -21.17 -15.28 3.76
N SER A 105 -20.27 -14.36 3.44
CA SER A 105 -19.57 -14.28 2.16
C SER A 105 -18.24 -13.60 2.35
N LYS A 106 -17.14 -14.37 2.27
CA LYS A 106 -15.77 -13.84 2.47
C LYS A 106 -15.40 -12.70 1.52
N VAL A 107 -16.10 -12.56 0.40
CA VAL A 107 -15.91 -11.44 -0.54
C VAL A 107 -16.66 -10.21 -0.05
N LEU A 108 -17.94 -10.33 0.30
CA LEU A 108 -18.73 -9.20 0.79
C LEU A 108 -18.26 -8.72 2.16
N GLU A 109 -17.89 -9.65 3.04
CA GLU A 109 -17.29 -9.37 4.35
C GLU A 109 -16.05 -8.49 4.21
N ARG A 110 -15.11 -8.85 3.33
CA ARG A 110 -13.90 -8.04 3.07
C ARG A 110 -14.23 -6.66 2.51
N LEU A 111 -15.23 -6.58 1.62
CA LEU A 111 -15.66 -5.31 1.04
C LEU A 111 -16.26 -4.40 2.12
N ALA A 112 -17.20 -4.92 2.92
CA ALA A 112 -17.85 -4.20 4.02
C ALA A 112 -16.83 -3.76 5.07
N PHE A 113 -15.91 -4.64 5.47
CA PHE A 113 -14.81 -4.31 6.39
C PHE A 113 -13.92 -3.18 5.86
N THR A 114 -13.55 -3.25 4.59
CA THR A 114 -12.73 -2.22 3.93
C THR A 114 -13.44 -0.88 3.92
N LEU A 115 -14.71 -0.85 3.53
CA LEU A 115 -15.54 0.37 3.52
C LEU A 115 -15.71 0.95 4.93
N LEU A 116 -15.95 0.11 5.94
CA LEU A 116 -16.05 0.53 7.33
C LEU A 116 -14.77 1.23 7.82
N CYS A 117 -13.60 0.62 7.58
CA CYS A 117 -12.32 1.21 7.96
C CYS A 117 -12.13 2.59 7.31
N LEU A 118 -12.44 2.71 6.02
CA LEU A 118 -12.33 3.96 5.27
C LEU A 118 -13.30 5.03 5.77
N ALA A 119 -14.53 4.65 6.07
CA ALA A 119 -15.55 5.55 6.60
C ALA A 119 -15.19 6.08 7.99
N LYS A 120 -14.69 5.21 8.88
CA LYS A 120 -14.18 5.60 10.20
C LYS A 120 -12.98 6.52 10.11
N LEU A 121 -12.07 6.25 9.17
CA LEU A 121 -10.94 7.14 8.92
C LEU A 121 -11.43 8.52 8.44
N GLY A 122 -12.43 8.54 7.57
CA GLY A 122 -13.09 9.77 7.13
C GLY A 122 -13.68 10.55 8.31
N ASN A 123 -14.40 9.89 9.21
CA ASN A 123 -14.97 10.51 10.41
C ASN A 123 -13.91 11.07 11.37
N LYS A 124 -12.75 10.40 11.47
CA LYS A 124 -11.61 10.95 12.24
C LYS A 124 -10.97 12.17 11.58
N LYS A 125 -11.01 12.28 10.25
CA LYS A 125 -10.47 13.44 9.52
C LYS A 125 -11.42 14.62 9.53
N TYR A 126 -12.72 14.36 9.39
CA TYR A 126 -13.74 15.40 9.34
C TYR A 126 -14.94 14.95 10.17
N GLU A 127 -15.30 15.74 11.18
CA GLU A 127 -16.46 15.50 12.04
C GLU A 127 -17.76 15.42 11.23
N THR A 128 -17.83 16.15 10.11
CA THR A 128 -18.98 16.18 9.19
C THR A 128 -18.99 15.05 8.14
N ASN A 129 -17.98 14.15 8.14
CA ASN A 129 -17.88 13.09 7.13
C ASN A 129 -19.04 12.10 7.21
N ASN A 130 -19.62 11.86 8.38
CA ASN A 130 -20.83 11.06 8.58
C ASN A 130 -20.84 9.71 7.81
N GLY A 131 -19.75 8.96 7.88
CA GLY A 131 -19.63 7.63 7.27
C GLY A 131 -19.42 7.60 5.76
N TRP A 132 -19.23 8.75 5.10
CA TRP A 132 -18.97 8.80 3.66
C TRP A 132 -17.58 8.28 3.29
N VAL A 133 -17.52 7.53 2.20
CA VAL A 133 -16.29 7.04 1.56
C VAL A 133 -16.20 7.64 0.17
N ASN A 134 -15.21 8.50 -0.03
CA ASN A 134 -14.97 9.24 -1.27
C ASN A 134 -13.70 8.70 -1.96
N LEU A 135 -13.73 7.42 -2.35
CA LEU A 135 -12.62 6.75 -3.05
C LEU A 135 -13.14 5.99 -4.26
N ASP A 136 -12.29 5.89 -5.28
CA ASP A 136 -12.60 5.12 -6.47
C ASP A 136 -12.79 3.63 -6.14
N SER A 137 -13.84 3.03 -6.70
CA SER A 137 -14.19 1.63 -6.46
C SER A 137 -13.04 0.66 -6.79
N LYS A 138 -12.19 0.96 -7.78
CA LYS A 138 -11.01 0.15 -8.11
C LYS A 138 -10.00 0.14 -6.96
N GLU A 139 -9.77 1.29 -6.33
CA GLU A 139 -8.85 1.39 -5.20
C GLU A 139 -9.43 0.70 -3.96
N ILE A 140 -10.74 0.84 -3.70
CA ILE A 140 -11.43 0.13 -2.61
C ILE A 140 -11.29 -1.39 -2.78
N PHE A 141 -11.62 -1.92 -3.97
CA PHE A 141 -11.56 -3.36 -4.24
C PHE A 141 -10.14 -3.90 -4.20
N LYS A 142 -9.15 -3.09 -4.60
CA LYS A 142 -7.73 -3.41 -4.47
C LYS A 142 -7.34 -3.56 -2.99
N MET A 143 -7.68 -2.60 -2.14
CA MET A 143 -7.43 -2.69 -0.69
C MET A 143 -8.15 -3.87 -0.05
N ALA A 144 -9.36 -4.20 -0.51
CA ALA A 144 -10.14 -5.35 -0.06
C ALA A 144 -9.61 -6.70 -0.56
N HIS A 145 -8.58 -6.73 -1.42
CA HIS A 145 -8.09 -7.93 -2.11
C HIS A 145 -9.17 -8.69 -2.88
N ILE A 146 -10.04 -7.96 -3.59
CA ILE A 146 -11.11 -8.54 -4.41
C ILE A 146 -10.77 -8.28 -5.88
N SER A 147 -10.50 -9.36 -6.60
CA SER A 147 -10.31 -9.33 -8.05
C SER A 147 -11.61 -9.68 -8.74
N CYS A 148 -12.18 -8.74 -9.49
CA CYS A 148 -13.38 -8.95 -10.29
C CYS A 148 -13.50 -7.89 -11.40
N LYS A 149 -14.36 -8.17 -12.38
CA LYS A 149 -14.69 -7.24 -13.46
C LYS A 149 -15.49 -6.05 -12.92
N THR A 150 -15.56 -4.97 -13.70
CA THR A 150 -16.23 -3.73 -13.30
C THR A 150 -17.72 -3.94 -12.99
N ASP A 151 -18.44 -4.70 -13.82
CA ASP A 151 -19.85 -5.03 -13.59
C ASP A 151 -20.06 -5.82 -12.28
N GLU A 152 -19.16 -6.75 -11.98
CA GLU A 152 -19.18 -7.52 -10.74
C GLU A 152 -18.90 -6.68 -9.49
N ARG A 153 -18.15 -5.57 -9.62
CA ARG A 153 -17.94 -4.62 -8.51
C ARG A 153 -19.25 -3.94 -8.15
N TYR A 154 -19.94 -3.40 -9.15
CA TYR A 154 -21.22 -2.73 -8.94
C TYR A 154 -22.27 -3.68 -8.36
N LYS A 155 -22.33 -4.94 -8.82
CA LYS A 155 -23.20 -5.96 -8.23
C LYS A 155 -22.92 -6.20 -6.74
N LYS A 156 -21.65 -6.30 -6.34
CA LYS A 156 -21.25 -6.50 -4.94
C LYS A 156 -21.59 -5.29 -4.06
N ILE A 157 -21.42 -4.08 -4.61
CA ILE A 157 -21.82 -2.84 -3.94
C ILE A 157 -23.35 -2.79 -3.78
N SER A 158 -24.10 -3.12 -4.83
CA SER A 158 -25.58 -3.20 -4.81
C SER A 158 -26.08 -4.13 -3.72
N ILE A 159 -25.50 -5.33 -3.61
CA ILE A 159 -25.87 -6.30 -2.56
C ILE A 159 -25.70 -5.71 -1.15
N LEU A 160 -24.64 -4.92 -0.89
CA LEU A 160 -24.47 -4.27 0.41
C LEU A 160 -25.50 -3.15 0.63
N GLY A 161 -25.86 -2.42 -0.42
CA GLY A 161 -26.92 -1.41 -0.39
C GLY A 161 -28.30 -1.99 -0.14
N GLU A 162 -28.66 -3.08 -0.82
CA GLU A 162 -29.91 -3.83 -0.63
C GLU A 162 -30.04 -4.38 0.80
N LYS A 163 -28.92 -4.68 1.45
CA LYS A 163 -28.85 -5.08 2.87
C LYS A 163 -28.88 -3.91 3.84
N GLY A 164 -29.02 -2.67 3.36
CA GLY A 164 -29.05 -1.47 4.18
C GLY A 164 -27.72 -1.10 4.82
N LEU A 165 -26.60 -1.68 4.37
CA LEU A 165 -25.26 -1.42 4.89
C LEU A 165 -24.56 -0.26 4.19
N LEU A 166 -25.06 0.12 3.02
CA LEU A 166 -24.60 1.27 2.25
C LEU A 166 -25.77 2.13 1.81
N GLU A 167 -25.57 3.44 1.88
CA GLU A 167 -26.42 4.44 1.23
C GLU A 167 -25.65 5.11 0.09
N PHE A 168 -26.39 5.54 -0.93
CA PHE A 168 -25.85 6.22 -2.11
C PHE A 168 -26.39 7.66 -2.18
N PRO A 169 -25.61 8.60 -2.71
CA PRO A 169 -26.06 9.96 -2.91
C PRO A 169 -27.17 10.01 -3.98
N LYS A 170 -28.02 11.04 -3.92
CA LYS A 170 -29.11 11.22 -4.89
C LYS A 170 -28.63 11.51 -6.32
N SER A 171 -27.43 12.06 -6.47
CA SER A 171 -26.84 12.41 -7.77
C SER A 171 -26.22 11.18 -8.41
N ALA A 172 -26.63 10.87 -9.64
CA ALA A 172 -26.16 9.70 -10.39
C ALA A 172 -24.65 9.73 -10.71
N ASP A 173 -24.05 10.92 -10.82
CA ASP A 173 -22.61 11.08 -11.11
C ASP A 173 -21.74 10.90 -9.87
N ASN A 174 -22.35 10.88 -8.68
CA ASN A 174 -21.63 10.75 -7.43
C ASN A 174 -21.52 9.27 -7.02
N LEU A 175 -20.33 8.70 -7.23
CA LEU A 175 -20.02 7.30 -6.89
C LEU A 175 -19.61 7.09 -5.42
N SER A 176 -19.79 8.10 -4.58
CA SER A 176 -19.50 7.99 -3.14
C SER A 176 -20.51 7.07 -2.46
N MET A 177 -20.10 6.46 -1.35
CA MET A 177 -20.93 5.52 -0.60
C MET A 177 -20.88 5.88 0.88
N ARG A 178 -22.03 5.86 1.56
CA ARG A 178 -22.11 6.06 3.01
C ARG A 178 -22.26 4.73 3.71
N VAL A 179 -21.39 4.44 4.67
CA VAL A 179 -21.51 3.28 5.54
C VAL A 179 -22.49 3.60 6.67
N THR A 180 -23.53 2.79 6.80
CA THR A 180 -24.68 3.07 7.70
C THR A 180 -24.62 2.33 9.04
N PHE A 181 -23.70 1.38 9.18
CA PHE A 181 -23.62 0.49 10.34
C PHE A 181 -22.44 0.81 11.28
N ILE A 182 -21.90 2.04 11.22
CA ILE A 182 -20.85 2.49 12.14
C ILE A 182 -21.44 2.57 13.55
N ASN A 183 -20.79 1.90 14.50
CA ASN A 183 -21.19 1.87 15.90
C ASN A 183 -19.95 1.83 16.80
N ASP A 184 -19.63 2.96 17.44
CA ASP A 184 -18.50 3.11 18.36
C ASP A 184 -18.84 2.79 19.83
N ASN A 185 -20.09 2.38 20.13
CA ASN A 185 -20.57 2.19 21.49
C ASN A 185 -20.29 0.79 22.07
N SER A 186 -19.91 -0.19 21.25
CA SER A 186 -19.57 -1.54 21.71
C SER A 186 -18.07 -1.77 21.85
N GLU A 187 -17.71 -2.93 22.42
CA GLU A 187 -16.33 -3.31 22.69
C GLU A 187 -15.45 -3.23 21.44
N LYS A 188 -14.28 -2.60 21.55
CA LYS A 188 -13.29 -2.47 20.49
C LYS A 188 -12.45 -3.74 20.41
N ILE A 189 -12.59 -4.51 19.33
CA ILE A 189 -11.97 -5.84 19.20
C ILE A 189 -10.78 -5.87 18.23
N LEU A 190 -10.65 -4.86 17.35
CA LEU A 190 -9.59 -4.81 16.36
C LEU A 190 -9.15 -3.37 16.12
N TYR A 191 -7.83 -3.16 16.00
CA TYR A 191 -7.24 -1.85 15.72
C TYR A 191 -6.48 -1.88 14.39
N ILE A 192 -6.81 -0.96 13.49
CA ILE A 192 -6.24 -0.86 12.14
C ILE A 192 -5.43 0.42 12.00
N SER A 193 -4.11 0.26 11.90
CA SER A 193 -3.14 1.34 11.68
C SER A 193 -2.48 1.29 10.29
N ASP A 194 -2.82 0.32 9.44
CA ASP A 194 -2.30 0.20 8.07
C ASP A 194 -3.44 -0.10 7.10
N PHE A 195 -3.66 0.82 6.16
CA PHE A 195 -4.77 0.77 5.21
C PHE A 195 -4.36 0.21 3.84
N ARG A 196 -3.11 -0.23 3.69
CA ARG A 196 -2.62 -0.72 2.39
C ARG A 196 -3.31 -2.01 1.95
N GLU A 197 -3.52 -2.95 2.88
CA GLU A 197 -4.00 -4.31 2.61
C GLU A 197 -5.19 -4.71 3.52
N LEU A 198 -6.21 -3.84 3.61
CA LEU A 198 -7.38 -3.99 4.52
C LEU A 198 -8.09 -5.35 4.39
N GLY A 199 -8.21 -5.89 3.19
CA GLY A 199 -8.78 -7.20 2.96
C GLY A 199 -7.98 -8.32 3.60
N LEU A 200 -6.65 -8.20 3.70
CA LEU A 200 -5.81 -9.17 4.42
C LEU A 200 -5.92 -8.98 5.94
N GLU A 201 -6.13 -7.77 6.43
CA GLU A 201 -6.39 -7.52 7.86
C GLU A 201 -7.60 -8.32 8.33
N TYR A 202 -8.68 -8.25 7.55
CA TYR A 202 -9.88 -9.03 7.82
C TYR A 202 -9.60 -10.54 7.79
N LEU A 203 -8.90 -11.04 6.77
CA LEU A 203 -8.58 -12.46 6.69
C LEU A 203 -7.61 -12.93 7.79
N LYS A 204 -6.73 -12.05 8.27
CA LYS A 204 -5.88 -12.30 9.42
C LYS A 204 -6.69 -12.37 10.71
N TYR A 205 -7.65 -11.47 10.90
CA TYR A 205 -8.58 -11.51 12.03
C TYR A 205 -9.34 -12.84 12.09
N LEU A 206 -9.73 -13.39 10.94
CA LEU A 206 -10.34 -14.72 10.84
C LEU A 206 -9.37 -15.91 11.06
N GLY A 207 -8.12 -15.67 11.48
CA GLY A 207 -7.12 -16.71 11.73
C GLY A 207 -6.31 -17.14 10.50
N GLY A 208 -6.36 -16.38 9.40
CA GLY A 208 -5.56 -16.68 8.20
C GLY A 208 -4.05 -16.46 8.40
N ASN A 209 -3.23 -17.23 7.68
CA ASN A 209 -1.77 -17.13 7.73
C ASN A 209 -1.26 -15.89 6.98
N TYR A 210 -1.12 -14.78 7.71
CA TYR A 210 -0.58 -13.51 7.22
C TYR A 210 0.49 -12.96 8.15
N VAL A 211 1.55 -12.38 7.57
CA VAL A 211 2.71 -11.87 8.29
C VAL A 211 2.95 -10.40 7.92
N ARG A 212 3.39 -9.60 8.91
CA ARG A 212 3.83 -8.23 8.67
C ARG A 212 5.26 -8.25 8.14
N CYS A 213 5.52 -7.52 7.06
CA CYS A 213 6.87 -7.32 6.56
C CYS A 213 7.72 -6.64 7.64
N LYS A 214 8.88 -7.21 7.98
CA LYS A 214 9.78 -6.64 9.00
C LYS A 214 10.38 -5.29 8.62
N GLU A 215 10.41 -4.96 7.34
CA GLU A 215 10.98 -3.71 6.84
C GLU A 215 9.92 -2.63 6.69
N CYS A 216 8.88 -2.88 5.88
CA CYS A 216 7.88 -1.85 5.56
C CYS A 216 6.55 -1.97 6.32
N GLY A 217 6.41 -2.96 7.22
CA GLY A 217 5.19 -3.22 8.02
C GLY A 217 4.01 -3.81 7.22
N LYS A 218 4.08 -3.81 5.89
CA LYS A 218 2.97 -4.24 5.02
C LYS A 218 2.55 -5.68 5.30
N LEU A 219 1.24 -5.94 5.38
CA LEU A 219 0.72 -7.29 5.55
C LEU A 219 0.84 -8.10 4.26
N VAL A 220 1.33 -9.33 4.34
CA VAL A 220 1.46 -10.24 3.20
C VAL A 220 1.08 -11.66 3.59
N LYS A 221 0.68 -12.46 2.59
CA LYS A 221 0.38 -13.88 2.79
C LYS A 221 1.62 -14.63 3.30
N GLY A 222 1.48 -15.37 4.39
CA GLY A 222 2.53 -16.25 4.91
C GLY A 222 2.82 -17.41 3.95
N ASN A 223 3.98 -18.05 4.12
CA ASN A 223 4.29 -19.31 3.46
C ASN A 223 3.88 -20.49 4.35
N LYS A 224 3.77 -21.69 3.76
CA LYS A 224 3.38 -22.91 4.48
C LYS A 224 4.25 -23.18 5.73
N ASN A 225 5.55 -22.87 5.62
CA ASN A 225 6.52 -23.15 6.67
C ASN A 225 6.63 -22.01 7.72
N GLY A 226 5.85 -20.93 7.60
CA GLY A 226 5.88 -19.80 8.54
C GLY A 226 7.18 -18.98 8.55
N THR A 227 8.08 -19.16 7.58
CA THR A 227 9.40 -18.51 7.54
C THR A 227 9.42 -17.17 6.83
N ARG A 228 8.33 -16.77 6.16
CA ARG A 228 8.27 -15.50 5.42
C ARG A 228 8.36 -14.31 6.39
N LYS A 229 9.36 -13.45 6.20
CA LYS A 229 9.60 -12.25 7.03
C LYS A 229 9.39 -10.93 6.28
N PHE A 230 9.43 -10.95 4.95
CA PHE A 230 9.41 -9.75 4.12
C PHE A 230 8.35 -9.84 3.01
N CYS A 231 7.85 -8.69 2.55
CA CYS A 231 7.07 -8.61 1.31
C CYS A 231 7.98 -8.81 0.09
N ASN A 232 7.42 -9.00 -1.10
CA ASN A 232 8.23 -9.21 -2.31
C ASN A 232 9.09 -7.98 -2.66
N ASP A 233 8.62 -6.78 -2.31
CA ASP A 233 9.33 -5.53 -2.59
C ASP A 233 10.55 -5.34 -1.66
N CYS A 234 10.46 -5.83 -0.43
CA CYS A 234 11.51 -5.75 0.60
C CYS A 234 12.40 -7.00 0.67
N ALA A 235 11.93 -8.14 0.14
CA ALA A 235 12.72 -9.35 0.01
C ALA A 235 13.76 -9.14 -1.10
N GLY A 236 14.81 -8.36 -0.81
CA GLY A 236 15.91 -8.13 -1.74
C GLY A 236 16.40 -9.44 -2.36
N TYR A 237 16.72 -9.39 -3.65
CA TYR A 237 17.26 -10.55 -4.36
C TYR A 237 18.62 -10.92 -3.76
N THR A 238 18.71 -12.02 -3.02
CA THR A 238 20.00 -12.64 -2.71
C THR A 238 20.34 -13.60 -3.85
N PRO A 239 21.33 -13.29 -4.72
CA PRO A 239 21.78 -14.23 -5.74
C PRO A 239 22.19 -15.55 -5.09
N ILE A 240 21.77 -16.65 -5.71
CA ILE A 240 22.23 -17.99 -5.34
C ILE A 240 23.75 -17.99 -5.47
N ARG A 241 24.48 -18.10 -4.35
CA ARG A 241 25.94 -18.15 -4.35
C ARG A 241 26.38 -19.29 -5.28
N LYS A 242 27.27 -19.01 -6.22
CA LYS A 242 27.94 -20.06 -6.98
C LYS A 242 29.02 -20.68 -6.08
N LYS A 243 29.21 -21.99 -6.17
CA LYS A 243 30.34 -22.68 -5.54
C LYS A 243 31.35 -23.04 -6.63
N VAL A 244 32.64 -22.97 -6.32
CA VAL A 244 33.71 -23.42 -7.20
C VAL A 244 33.87 -24.92 -7.00
N VAL A 245 33.91 -25.67 -8.10
CA VAL A 245 34.15 -27.11 -8.12
C VAL A 245 35.31 -27.40 -9.05
N THR A 246 36.18 -28.31 -8.65
CA THR A 246 37.34 -28.75 -9.44
C THR A 246 36.91 -29.87 -10.39
N CYS A 247 37.26 -29.74 -11.68
CA CYS A 247 36.99 -30.75 -12.68
C CYS A 247 37.80 -32.01 -12.39
N MET A 248 37.12 -33.16 -12.33
CA MET A 248 37.80 -34.44 -12.04
C MET A 248 38.74 -34.93 -13.15
N ASP A 249 38.57 -34.49 -14.40
CA ASP A 249 39.40 -34.99 -15.53
C ASP A 249 40.60 -34.06 -15.85
N CYS A 250 40.45 -32.75 -15.67
CA CYS A 250 41.50 -31.78 -16.04
C CYS A 250 42.00 -30.90 -14.89
N GLY A 251 41.45 -31.05 -13.68
CA GLY A 251 41.84 -30.27 -12.51
C GLY A 251 41.45 -28.78 -12.55
N LYS A 252 40.87 -28.27 -13.65
CA LYS A 252 40.43 -26.86 -13.74
C LYS A 252 39.26 -26.59 -12.79
N GLU A 253 39.34 -25.48 -12.08
CA GLU A 253 38.24 -24.97 -11.26
C GLU A 253 37.18 -24.25 -12.10
N PHE A 254 35.91 -24.49 -11.80
CA PHE A 254 34.79 -23.82 -12.48
C PHE A 254 33.60 -23.60 -11.53
N ALA A 255 32.81 -22.55 -11.79
CA ALA A 255 31.72 -22.16 -10.91
C ALA A 255 30.39 -22.84 -11.31
N VAL A 256 29.74 -23.49 -10.33
CA VAL A 256 28.40 -24.08 -10.47
C VAL A 256 27.43 -23.47 -9.46
N SER A 257 26.13 -23.65 -9.67
CA SER A 257 25.12 -23.26 -8.68
C SER A 257 25.40 -23.95 -7.34
N SER A 258 25.22 -23.27 -6.19
CA SER A 258 25.36 -23.92 -4.87
C SER A 258 24.44 -25.13 -4.69
N LYS A 259 23.32 -25.19 -5.42
CA LYS A 259 22.39 -26.32 -5.43
C LYS A 259 22.78 -27.46 -6.38
N ASP A 260 23.79 -27.27 -7.24
CA ASP A 260 24.27 -28.29 -8.16
C ASP A 260 25.16 -29.29 -7.43
N ASN A 261 24.66 -30.50 -7.22
CA ASN A 261 25.37 -31.59 -6.55
C ASN A 261 25.79 -32.70 -7.53
N LYS A 262 25.57 -32.50 -8.84
CA LYS A 262 25.78 -33.54 -9.87
C LYS A 262 26.94 -33.22 -10.79
N THR A 263 27.20 -31.94 -11.07
CA THR A 263 28.25 -31.53 -12.02
C THR A 263 29.64 -31.68 -11.39
N LYS A 264 30.43 -32.62 -11.95
CA LYS A 264 31.82 -32.92 -11.54
C LYS A 264 32.87 -32.63 -12.61
N ARG A 265 32.43 -32.27 -13.82
CA ARG A 265 33.27 -32.04 -15.00
C ARG A 265 33.03 -30.65 -15.56
N CYS A 266 34.08 -29.99 -16.02
CA CYS A 266 33.94 -28.77 -16.80
C CYS A 266 33.29 -29.09 -18.16
N GLN A 267 32.77 -28.06 -18.84
CA GLN A 267 32.03 -28.21 -20.09
C GLN A 267 32.87 -28.90 -21.18
N GLU A 268 34.14 -28.50 -21.33
CA GLU A 268 35.08 -29.09 -22.30
C GLU A 268 35.24 -30.61 -22.10
N CYS A 269 35.49 -31.04 -20.85
CA CYS A 269 35.67 -32.46 -20.53
C CYS A 269 34.39 -33.25 -20.76
N LYS A 270 33.23 -32.68 -20.43
CA LYS A 270 31.92 -33.31 -20.65
C LYS A 270 31.61 -33.52 -22.13
N GLU A 271 32.01 -32.60 -23.01
CA GLU A 271 31.83 -32.72 -24.45
C GLU A 271 32.73 -33.79 -25.06
N LYS A 272 33.99 -33.87 -24.62
CA LYS A 272 34.93 -34.93 -25.04
C LYS A 272 34.40 -36.33 -24.71
N THR A 273 33.85 -36.55 -23.52
CA THR A 273 33.29 -37.86 -23.13
C THR A 273 32.05 -38.25 -23.96
N LYS A 274 31.28 -37.27 -24.43
CA LYS A 274 30.13 -37.54 -25.31
C LYS A 274 30.59 -37.94 -26.72
N LEU A 275 31.66 -37.31 -27.22
CA LEU A 275 32.24 -37.63 -28.53
C LEU A 275 32.92 -38.99 -28.56
N SER A 276 33.52 -39.45 -27.45
CA SER A 276 34.07 -40.81 -27.35
C SER A 276 32.98 -41.87 -27.34
N ASN A 277 31.86 -41.63 -26.65
CA ASN A 277 30.77 -42.61 -26.52
C ASN A 277 29.86 -42.71 -27.76
N ASN A 278 29.93 -41.75 -28.69
CA ASN A 278 29.18 -41.78 -29.96
C ASN A 278 30.00 -42.38 -31.12
N ARG A 279 31.21 -42.89 -30.86
CA ARG A 279 32.08 -43.56 -31.83
C ARG A 279 32.17 -45.07 -31.61
N GLU A 280 31.36 -45.60 -30.68
CA GLU A 280 31.02 -47.02 -30.50
C GLU A 280 29.60 -47.26 -31.00
#